data_AF-A0A4Q3Z617-F1
#
_entry.id   AF-A0A4Q3Z617-F1
#
_cell.length_a   1.000
_cell.length_b   1.000
_cell.length_c   1.000
_cell.angle_alpha   90.00
_cell.angle_beta   90.00
_cell.angle_gamma   90.00
#
_symmetry.space_group_name_H-M   'P 1'
#
loop_
_entity.id
_entity.type
_entity.pdbx_description
1 polymer ?
#
loop_
_entity_poly.entity_id
_entity_poly.type
_entity_poly.pdbx_seq_one_letter_code
_entity_poly.pdbx_strand_id
1 'polypeptide(L)'
;MRIAALALCLTLLAGCATPDRDTRLQAGVSREADVVAIYGPPGRIWPEADGGRTLEYSTQPMGRHCYMVRLAADGRLLSVEDGLSPVGRARIEPGMTPEQVSRILGRERTRVFFRNSGEDVWDWTIEPDQAGYGMRFNVHFKDGVVVRTTQSMVIPSRLFPGFDD
;
A
#
# COMPACT_ATOMS: atom_id res chain seq x y z
N MET A 1 -14.92 -36.87 41.26
CA MET A 1 -13.83 -36.65 40.28
C MET A 1 -14.35 -35.63 39.29
N ARG A 2 -14.09 -34.32 39.43
CA ARG A 2 -12.82 -33.61 39.18
C ARG A 2 -12.16 -34.05 37.87
N ILE A 3 -12.29 -33.20 36.85
CA ILE A 3 -11.28 -32.68 35.88
C ILE A 3 -12.12 -31.89 34.86
N ALA A 4 -12.41 -30.61 35.13
CA ALA A 4 -11.66 -29.48 34.59
C ALA A 4 -11.70 -29.42 33.05
N ALA A 5 -12.87 -29.11 32.49
CA ALA A 5 -12.97 -28.54 31.15
C ALA A 5 -12.71 -27.03 31.27
N LEU A 6 -11.43 -26.66 31.39
CA LEU A 6 -11.03 -25.26 31.38
C LEU A 6 -9.86 -25.06 30.42
N ALA A 7 -10.07 -24.09 29.53
CA ALA A 7 -9.06 -23.29 28.86
C ALA A 7 -8.11 -23.99 27.88
N LEU A 8 -8.39 -23.83 26.58
CA LEU A 8 -7.42 -23.20 25.69
C LEU A 8 -8.08 -22.65 24.41
N CYS A 9 -8.95 -21.65 24.54
CA CYS A 9 -9.05 -20.66 23.47
C CYS A 9 -7.73 -19.88 23.50
N LEU A 10 -6.71 -20.41 22.82
CA LEU A 10 -5.50 -19.67 22.51
C LEU A 10 -5.93 -18.59 21.50
N THR A 11 -6.40 -17.46 22.02
CA THR A 11 -6.56 -16.23 21.25
C THR A 11 -5.17 -15.80 20.84
N LEU A 12 -4.71 -16.34 19.71
CA LEU A 12 -3.69 -15.72 18.89
C LEU A 12 -4.27 -14.38 18.48
N LEU A 13 -3.96 -13.34 19.27
CA LEU A 13 -3.89 -11.98 18.75
C LEU A 13 -2.74 -11.99 17.74
N ALA A 14 -2.99 -12.57 16.57
CA ALA A 14 -2.30 -12.15 15.37
C ALA A 14 -2.79 -10.73 15.14
N GLY A 15 -2.16 -9.76 15.82
CA GLY A 15 -2.29 -8.36 15.42
C GLY A 15 -2.08 -8.31 13.92
N CYS A 16 -2.93 -7.59 13.19
CA CYS A 16 -2.87 -7.48 11.74
C CYS A 16 -1.41 -7.22 11.33
N ALA A 17 -0.71 -8.26 10.91
CA ALA A 17 0.74 -8.20 10.76
C ALA A 17 1.02 -7.36 9.52
N THR A 18 1.61 -6.19 9.69
CA THR A 18 2.05 -5.37 8.56
C THR A 18 3.48 -5.76 8.19
N PRO A 19 3.80 -6.00 6.91
CA PRO A 19 5.13 -6.41 6.46
C PRO A 19 6.28 -5.55 6.99
N ASP A 20 6.06 -4.24 7.17
CA ASP A 20 7.07 -3.28 7.63
C ASP A 20 7.47 -3.44 9.11
N ARG A 21 6.65 -4.11 9.93
CA ARG A 21 6.84 -4.25 11.38
C ARG A 21 6.83 -5.69 11.87
N ASP A 22 6.81 -6.65 10.95
CA ASP A 22 6.77 -8.06 11.29
C ASP A 22 8.14 -8.53 11.81
N THR A 23 8.22 -8.84 13.09
CA THR A 23 9.46 -9.29 13.75
C THR A 23 9.96 -10.64 13.24
N ARG A 24 9.14 -11.39 12.50
CA ARG A 24 9.53 -12.63 11.83
C ARG A 24 10.35 -12.36 10.55
N LEU A 25 10.22 -11.15 9.98
CA LEU A 25 11.01 -10.72 8.84
C LEU A 25 12.22 -9.90 9.31
N GLN A 26 13.41 -10.34 8.92
CA GLN A 26 14.68 -9.69 9.26
C GLN A 26 15.48 -9.41 8.00
N ALA A 27 15.77 -8.13 7.74
CA ALA A 27 16.60 -7.73 6.62
C ALA A 27 17.99 -8.39 6.69
N GLY A 28 18.50 -8.83 5.54
CA GLY A 28 19.75 -9.58 5.39
C GLY A 28 19.66 -11.06 5.77
N VAL A 29 18.61 -11.50 6.47
CA VAL A 29 18.45 -12.89 6.95
C VAL A 29 17.30 -13.58 6.24
N SER A 30 16.09 -13.02 6.31
CA SER A 30 14.89 -13.59 5.69
C SER A 30 15.01 -13.65 4.18
N ARG A 31 14.31 -14.60 3.58
CA ARG A 31 14.24 -14.80 2.13
C ARG A 31 12.83 -14.55 1.62
N GLU A 32 12.71 -14.46 0.30
CA GLU A 32 11.41 -14.40 -0.36
C GLU A 32 10.44 -15.49 0.12
N ALA A 33 10.92 -16.72 0.28
CA ALA A 33 10.08 -17.84 0.70
C ALA A 33 9.43 -17.58 2.07
N ASP A 34 10.12 -16.89 2.98
CA ASP A 34 9.58 -16.53 4.30
C ASP A 34 8.47 -15.47 4.16
N VAL A 35 8.70 -14.46 3.31
CA VAL A 35 7.70 -13.44 3.01
C VAL A 35 6.45 -14.07 2.41
N VAL A 36 6.60 -14.94 1.42
CA VAL A 36 5.48 -15.61 0.74
C VAL A 36 4.77 -16.60 1.67
N ALA A 37 5.49 -17.28 2.57
CA ALA A 37 4.88 -18.18 3.55
C ALA A 37 3.99 -17.43 4.55
N ILE A 38 4.35 -16.18 4.89
CA ILE A 38 3.60 -15.35 5.83
C ILE A 38 2.44 -14.61 5.14
N TYR A 39 2.70 -14.01 3.98
CA TYR A 39 1.80 -13.07 3.31
C TYR A 39 1.13 -13.60 2.05
N GLY A 40 1.47 -14.82 1.62
CA GLY A 40 1.03 -15.38 0.36
C GLY A 40 1.75 -14.78 -0.85
N PRO A 41 1.31 -15.14 -2.08
CA PRO A 41 1.90 -14.61 -3.29
C PRO A 41 1.67 -13.09 -3.40
N PRO A 42 2.65 -12.32 -3.92
CA PRO A 42 2.48 -10.88 -4.10
C PRO A 42 1.50 -10.57 -5.23
N GLY A 43 0.88 -9.38 -5.17
CA GLY A 43 -0.03 -8.91 -6.22
C GLY A 43 0.70 -8.49 -7.49
N ARG A 44 1.96 -8.08 -7.36
CA ARG A 44 2.86 -7.73 -8.47
C ARG A 44 4.32 -7.94 -8.05
N ILE A 45 5.16 -8.25 -9.02
CA ILE A 45 6.62 -8.33 -8.86
C ILE A 45 7.25 -7.32 -9.81
N TRP A 46 8.08 -6.43 -9.27
CA TRP A 46 8.84 -5.46 -10.05
C TRP A 46 10.28 -5.97 -10.21
N PRO A 47 10.78 -6.10 -11.45
CA PRO A 47 12.19 -6.41 -11.66
C PRO A 47 13.05 -5.18 -11.34
N GLU A 48 14.19 -5.43 -10.73
CA GLU A 48 15.17 -4.41 -10.34
C GLU A 48 16.44 -4.54 -11.20
N ALA A 49 17.10 -3.42 -11.46
CA ALA A 49 18.25 -3.36 -12.36
C ALA A 49 19.45 -4.20 -11.88
N ASP A 50 19.56 -4.42 -10.57
CA ASP A 50 20.60 -5.24 -9.94
C ASP A 50 20.31 -6.75 -9.97
N GLY A 51 19.27 -7.18 -10.69
CA GLY A 51 18.81 -8.57 -10.75
C GLY A 51 17.95 -8.99 -9.55
N GLY A 52 17.74 -8.08 -8.58
CA GLY A 52 16.76 -8.26 -7.52
C GLY A 52 15.33 -8.05 -8.01
N ARG A 53 14.41 -8.03 -7.04
CA ARG A 53 12.99 -7.77 -7.30
C ARG A 53 12.32 -7.12 -6.11
N THR A 54 11.26 -6.36 -6.37
CA THR A 54 10.39 -5.81 -5.34
C THR A 54 9.04 -6.51 -5.41
N LEU A 55 8.61 -7.10 -4.30
CA LEU A 55 7.28 -7.70 -4.19
C LEU A 55 6.30 -6.64 -3.69
N GLU A 56 5.18 -6.50 -4.39
CA GLU A 56 4.13 -5.56 -4.03
C GLU A 56 2.99 -6.28 -3.30
N TYR A 57 2.69 -5.81 -2.08
CA TYR A 57 1.55 -6.24 -1.28
C TYR A 57 0.63 -5.06 -1.00
N SER A 58 -0.35 -4.85 -1.90
CA SER A 58 -1.34 -3.79 -1.77
C SER A 58 -2.54 -4.24 -0.95
N THR A 59 -2.98 -3.38 -0.03
CA THR A 59 -4.25 -3.55 0.70
C THR A 59 -5.40 -2.77 0.06
N GLN A 60 -5.13 -2.02 -1.02
CA GLN A 60 -6.13 -1.27 -1.78
C GLN A 60 -7.15 -2.23 -2.43
N PRO A 61 -8.39 -1.79 -2.69
CA PRO A 61 -8.94 -0.44 -2.44
C PRO A 61 -9.42 -0.21 -1.00
N MET A 62 -9.54 -1.28 -0.20
CA MET A 62 -10.20 -1.26 1.12
C MET A 62 -9.27 -0.89 2.26
N GLY A 63 -7.98 -1.17 2.13
CA GLY A 63 -6.93 -0.79 3.07
C GLY A 63 -6.24 0.52 2.67
N ARG A 64 -5.15 0.83 3.37
CA ARG A 64 -4.46 2.14 3.33
C ARG A 64 -2.97 2.06 3.05
N HIS A 65 -2.48 0.85 2.80
CA HIS A 65 -1.07 0.54 2.67
C HIS A 65 -0.79 -0.16 1.35
N CYS A 66 0.41 0.07 0.83
CA CYS A 66 0.98 -0.74 -0.23
C CYS A 66 2.45 -1.00 0.06
N TYR A 67 2.75 -2.23 0.50
CA TYR A 67 4.08 -2.59 0.91
C TYR A 67 4.94 -3.00 -0.28
N MET A 68 6.13 -2.44 -0.34
CA MET A 68 7.18 -2.71 -1.31
C MET A 68 8.30 -3.47 -0.60
N VAL A 69 8.36 -4.77 -0.82
CA VAL A 69 9.31 -5.69 -0.19
C VAL A 69 10.48 -5.89 -1.14
N ARG A 70 11.61 -5.23 -0.88
CA ARG A 70 12.80 -5.29 -1.73
C ARG A 70 13.63 -6.53 -1.41
N LEU A 71 13.94 -7.30 -2.45
CA LEU A 71 14.77 -8.50 -2.37
C LEU A 71 16.02 -8.34 -3.24
N ALA A 72 17.16 -8.80 -2.76
CA ALA A 72 18.39 -8.92 -3.53
C ALA A 72 18.27 -9.96 -4.65
N ALA A 73 19.25 -9.98 -5.57
CA ALA A 73 19.30 -10.96 -6.65
C ALA A 73 19.32 -12.42 -6.17
N ASP A 74 19.88 -12.68 -4.98
CA ASP A 74 19.87 -14.00 -4.36
C ASP A 74 18.56 -14.32 -3.60
N GLY A 75 17.61 -13.39 -3.57
CA GLY A 75 16.31 -13.54 -2.90
C GLY A 75 16.32 -13.25 -1.40
N ARG A 76 17.38 -12.65 -0.84
CA ARG A 76 17.37 -12.12 0.53
C ARG A 76 16.58 -10.83 0.64
N LEU A 77 15.84 -10.69 1.74
CA LEU A 77 15.14 -9.47 2.12
C LEU A 77 16.14 -8.34 2.39
N LEU A 78 15.96 -7.21 1.71
CA LEU A 78 16.76 -5.99 1.91
C LEU A 78 15.99 -4.96 2.71
N SER A 79 14.75 -4.67 2.34
CA SER A 79 13.90 -3.70 3.02
C SER A 79 12.43 -3.99 2.81
N VAL A 80 11.60 -3.40 3.67
CA VAL A 80 10.16 -3.32 3.50
C VAL A 80 9.76 -1.87 3.72
N GLU A 81 9.07 -1.28 2.73
CA GLU A 81 8.60 0.10 2.80
C GLU A 81 7.11 0.17 2.49
N ASP A 82 6.36 1.03 3.17
CA ASP A 82 5.01 1.38 2.75
C ASP A 82 5.07 2.57 1.76
N GLY A 83 4.74 2.29 0.50
CA GLY A 83 4.67 3.29 -0.56
C GLY A 83 3.66 4.39 -0.29
N LEU A 84 2.59 4.11 0.46
CA LEU A 84 1.53 5.07 0.77
C LEU A 84 1.78 5.89 2.04
N SER A 85 2.88 5.60 2.75
CA SER A 85 3.34 6.41 3.87
C SER A 85 3.59 7.87 3.46
N PRO A 86 3.62 8.83 4.41
CA PRO A 86 3.97 10.21 4.10
C PRO A 86 5.30 10.35 3.34
N VAL A 87 6.30 9.54 3.72
CA VAL A 87 7.62 9.51 3.06
C VAL A 87 7.50 8.99 1.63
N GLY A 88 6.77 7.88 1.43
CA GLY A 88 6.56 7.31 0.10
C GLY A 88 5.87 8.28 -0.85
N ARG A 89 4.82 8.96 -0.38
CA ARG A 89 4.08 9.97 -1.15
C ARG A 89 4.89 11.23 -1.44
N ALA A 90 5.76 11.64 -0.52
CA ALA A 90 6.65 12.80 -0.72
C ALA A 90 7.67 12.57 -1.84
N ARG A 91 7.93 11.32 -2.25
CA ARG A 91 8.80 11.00 -3.39
C ARG A 91 8.15 11.26 -4.75
N ILE A 92 6.85 11.57 -4.81
CA ILE A 92 6.16 11.82 -6.08
C ILE A 92 6.40 13.26 -6.51
N GLU A 93 7.03 13.43 -7.66
CA GLU A 93 7.42 14.73 -8.18
C GLU A 93 6.84 14.98 -9.58
N PRO A 94 6.60 16.25 -9.96
CA PRO A 94 6.25 16.59 -11.34
C PRO A 94 7.27 16.04 -12.35
N GLY A 95 6.78 15.60 -13.51
CA GLY A 95 7.59 14.99 -14.55
C GLY A 95 7.75 13.47 -14.45
N MET A 96 7.40 12.84 -13.32
CA MET A 96 7.41 11.38 -13.21
C MET A 96 6.37 10.73 -14.14
N THR A 97 6.73 9.59 -14.72
CA THR A 97 5.82 8.77 -15.52
C THR A 97 4.89 7.94 -14.62
N PRO A 98 3.74 7.46 -15.14
CA PRO A 98 2.85 6.59 -14.39
C PRO A 98 3.53 5.31 -13.86
N GLU A 99 4.46 4.73 -14.61
CA GLU A 99 5.25 3.56 -14.18
C GLU A 99 6.15 3.90 -12.98
N GLN A 100 6.81 5.07 -12.99
CA GLN A 100 7.62 5.54 -11.86
C GLN A 100 6.74 5.75 -10.61
N VAL A 101 5.54 6.28 -10.77
CA VAL A 101 4.57 6.43 -9.67
C VAL A 101 4.13 5.06 -9.13
N SER A 102 3.76 4.11 -10.00
CA SER A 102 3.38 2.75 -9.58
C SER A 102 4.54 2.00 -8.92
N ARG A 103 5.79 2.24 -9.31
CA ARG A 103 6.97 1.67 -8.61
C ARG A 103 7.16 2.20 -7.20
N ILE A 104 6.59 3.36 -6.87
CA ILE A 104 6.71 3.97 -5.53
C ILE A 104 5.47 3.67 -4.69
N LEU A 105 4.27 3.89 -5.24
CA LEU A 105 3.00 3.79 -4.51
C LEU A 105 2.30 2.43 -4.66
N GLY A 106 2.77 1.59 -5.59
CA GLY A 106 2.12 0.36 -6.00
C GLY A 106 0.79 0.59 -6.72
N ARG A 107 -0.03 -0.45 -6.79
CA ARG A 107 -1.33 -0.45 -7.46
C ARG A 107 -2.29 0.58 -6.86
N GLU A 108 -2.80 1.44 -7.73
CA GLU A 108 -3.83 2.43 -7.44
C GLU A 108 -5.21 1.81 -7.17
N ARG A 109 -6.06 2.59 -6.50
CA ARG A 109 -7.46 2.25 -6.21
C ARG A 109 -8.32 2.51 -7.44
N THR A 110 -8.22 3.70 -8.03
CA THR A 110 -9.00 4.12 -9.21
C THR A 110 -8.12 4.90 -10.20
N ARG A 111 -8.48 4.85 -11.48
CA ARG A 111 -7.98 5.74 -12.53
C ARG A 111 -9.18 6.43 -13.19
N VAL A 112 -9.12 7.74 -13.32
CA VAL A 112 -10.20 8.54 -13.93
C VAL A 112 -9.62 9.58 -14.87
N PHE A 113 -10.05 9.54 -16.13
CA PHE A 113 -9.72 10.58 -17.10
C PHE A 113 -10.77 11.70 -17.11
N PHE A 114 -10.33 12.93 -16.89
CA PHE A 114 -11.16 14.14 -16.89
C PHE A 114 -11.03 14.89 -18.21
N ARG A 115 -12.04 14.77 -19.08
CA ARG A 115 -12.05 15.34 -20.44
C ARG A 115 -11.81 16.86 -20.48
N ASN A 116 -12.31 17.61 -19.50
CA ASN A 116 -12.22 19.08 -19.51
C ASN A 116 -10.80 19.59 -19.22
N SER A 117 -10.07 18.93 -18.30
CA SER A 117 -8.67 19.28 -18.00
C SER A 117 -7.67 18.55 -18.90
N GLY A 118 -8.08 17.43 -19.48
CA GLY A 118 -7.21 16.51 -20.21
C GLY A 118 -6.31 15.68 -19.29
N GLU A 119 -6.69 15.51 -18.03
CA GLU A 119 -5.88 14.83 -17.02
C GLU A 119 -6.36 13.41 -16.76
N ASP A 120 -5.42 12.47 -16.60
CA ASP A 120 -5.68 11.18 -15.97
C ASP A 120 -5.32 11.28 -14.49
N VAL A 121 -6.23 10.93 -13.60
CA VAL A 121 -6.06 11.07 -12.16
C VAL A 121 -6.19 9.71 -11.51
N TRP A 122 -5.12 9.32 -10.84
CA TRP A 122 -5.06 8.05 -10.11
C TRP A 122 -5.16 8.35 -8.62
N ASP A 123 -5.90 7.52 -7.89
CA ASP A 123 -6.07 7.69 -6.43
C ASP A 123 -5.69 6.46 -5.62
N TRP A 124 -5.30 6.70 -4.38
CA TRP A 124 -5.06 5.68 -3.35
C TRP A 124 -5.76 6.10 -2.07
N THR A 125 -6.36 5.14 -1.36
CA THR A 125 -6.81 5.36 0.03
C THR A 125 -5.59 5.42 0.94
N ILE A 126 -5.47 6.44 1.78
CA ILE A 126 -4.34 6.60 2.71
C ILE A 126 -4.86 6.74 4.16
N GLU A 127 -3.95 6.65 5.13
CA GLU A 127 -4.28 6.98 6.52
C GLU A 127 -4.70 8.46 6.62
N PRO A 128 -5.89 8.75 7.18
CA PRO A 128 -6.31 10.12 7.41
C PRO A 128 -5.45 10.75 8.52
N ASP A 129 -5.25 12.05 8.42
CA ASP A 129 -4.54 12.87 9.41
C ASP A 129 -5.35 13.11 10.69
N GLN A 130 -6.67 12.91 10.65
CA GLN A 130 -7.55 12.97 11.82
C GLN A 130 -8.65 11.90 11.75
N ALA A 131 -9.29 11.64 12.90
CA ALA A 131 -10.47 10.79 12.96
C ALA A 131 -11.70 11.50 12.37
N GLY A 132 -12.63 10.72 11.82
CA GLY A 132 -13.95 11.20 11.36
C GLY A 132 -14.13 11.29 9.84
N TYR A 133 -13.06 11.15 9.07
CA TYR A 133 -13.11 11.09 7.60
C TYR A 133 -12.08 10.10 7.04
N GLY A 134 -12.30 9.67 5.80
CA GLY A 134 -11.30 8.98 5.00
C GLY A 134 -10.44 9.98 4.21
N MET A 135 -9.27 9.56 3.77
CA MET A 135 -8.39 10.40 2.96
C MET A 135 -7.95 9.68 1.70
N ARG A 136 -7.90 10.40 0.58
CA ARG A 136 -7.31 9.95 -0.68
C ARG A 136 -6.08 10.78 -1.01
N PHE A 137 -5.06 10.13 -1.54
CA PHE A 137 -3.96 10.78 -2.24
C PHE A 137 -4.20 10.64 -3.73
N ASN A 138 -4.19 11.75 -4.47
CA ASN A 138 -4.41 11.75 -5.91
C ASN A 138 -3.15 12.22 -6.62
N VAL A 139 -2.78 11.50 -7.68
CA VAL A 139 -1.71 11.89 -8.59
C VAL A 139 -2.36 12.25 -9.93
N HIS A 140 -2.09 13.46 -10.38
CA HIS A 140 -2.63 13.99 -11.62
C HIS A 140 -1.58 13.90 -12.72
N PHE A 141 -1.93 13.23 -13.81
CA PHE A 141 -1.10 13.08 -14.99
C PHE A 141 -1.66 13.90 -16.14
N LYS A 142 -0.78 14.53 -16.92
CA LYS A 142 -1.11 15.14 -18.20
C LYS A 142 0.04 14.88 -19.16
N ASP A 143 -0.29 14.54 -20.41
CA ASP A 143 0.70 14.19 -21.44
C ASP A 143 1.69 13.11 -20.98
N GLY A 144 1.22 12.16 -20.17
CA GLY A 144 2.01 11.01 -19.70
C GLY A 144 2.96 11.29 -18.53
N VAL A 145 2.89 12.47 -17.88
CA VAL A 145 3.71 12.81 -16.72
C VAL A 145 2.91 13.42 -15.58
N VAL A 146 3.39 13.27 -14.35
CA VAL A 146 2.83 13.92 -13.16
C VAL A 146 2.90 15.44 -13.34
N VAL A 147 1.76 16.12 -13.14
CA VAL A 147 1.70 17.58 -13.10
C VAL A 147 1.52 18.11 -11.69
N ARG A 148 0.84 17.35 -10.81
CA ARG A 148 0.69 17.67 -9.37
C ARG A 148 0.17 16.48 -8.59
N THR A 149 0.19 16.62 -7.27
CA THR A 149 -0.47 15.73 -6.33
C THR A 149 -1.48 16.52 -5.48
N THR A 150 -2.58 15.90 -5.10
CA THR A 150 -3.57 16.49 -4.19
C THR A 150 -3.99 15.49 -3.13
N GLN A 151 -4.72 15.95 -2.11
CA GLN A 151 -5.43 15.10 -1.17
C GLN A 151 -6.92 15.46 -1.16
N SER A 152 -7.77 14.45 -0.98
CA SER A 152 -9.22 14.64 -0.92
C SER A 152 -9.80 13.92 0.28
N MET A 153 -10.56 14.66 1.07
CA MET A 153 -11.33 14.12 2.18
C MET A 153 -12.52 13.31 1.65
N VAL A 154 -12.77 12.16 2.26
CA VAL A 154 -13.93 11.31 2.00
C VAL A 154 -14.78 11.33 3.25
N ILE A 155 -15.89 12.07 3.20
CA ILE A 155 -16.84 12.16 4.31
C ILE A 155 -17.83 10.99 4.19
N PRO A 156 -18.02 10.18 5.25
CA PRO A 156 -19.03 9.14 5.24
C PRO A 156 -20.43 9.76 5.10
N SER A 157 -21.23 9.26 4.16
CA SER A 157 -22.59 9.76 3.89
C SER A 157 -23.53 9.68 5.12
N ARG A 158 -23.23 8.81 6.10
CA ARG A 158 -24.01 8.73 7.35
C ARG A 158 -24.00 10.00 8.20
N LEU A 159 -23.00 10.87 8.04
CA LEU A 159 -22.94 12.16 8.73
C LEU A 159 -23.82 13.24 8.06
N PHE A 160 -24.21 13.04 6.80
CA PHE A 160 -25.07 13.94 6.02
C PHE A 160 -26.00 13.13 5.10
N PRO A 161 -27.14 12.62 5.61
CA PRO A 161 -28.11 11.91 4.78
C PRO A 161 -28.59 12.82 3.63
N GLY A 162 -28.33 12.43 2.37
CA GLY A 162 -28.85 13.13 1.18
C GLY A 162 -27.83 13.78 0.23
N PHE A 163 -26.53 13.51 0.36
CA PHE A 163 -25.46 14.03 -0.53
C PHE A 163 -24.91 13.01 -1.54
N ASP A 164 -25.62 11.91 -1.78
CA ASP A 164 -25.26 10.95 -2.83
C ASP A 164 -26.08 11.30 -4.09
N ASP A 165 -25.44 11.90 -5.11
CA ASP A 165 -25.92 11.96 -6.50
C ASP A 165 -25.58 10.66 -7.26
#